data_AF-E6Q2V9-F1
#
_entry.id   AF-E6Q2V9-F1
#
_cell.length_a   1.000
_cell.length_b   1.000
_cell.length_c   1.000
_cell.angle_alpha   90.00
_cell.angle_beta   90.00
_cell.angle_gamma   90.00
#
_symmetry.space_group_name_H-M   'P 1'
#
loop_
_entity.id
_entity.type
_entity.pdbx_description
1 polymer ?
#
loop_
_entity_poly.entity_id
_entity_poly.type
_entity_poly.pdbx_seq_one_letter_code
_entity_poly.pdbx_strand_id
1 'polypeptide(L)'
;MATWVRGSFKNVEGAIDFDPHRPEELAVEATIDARACWTGGPTRDDHLRSADLLHCEAYPSIRFASTKVAKIGATDFDVAGDLTIRSVTLPVLLAVRYLGTWQTPWWEDGVDKGPKERAGFTGTTSIDRYDFGVDWNAALPNGRIVVGRRIDIVLDVEGIRCND
;
A
#
# COMPACT_ATOMS: atom_id res chain seq x y z
N MET A 1 19.80 0.33 -18.80
CA MET A 1 19.86 0.83 -17.41
C MET A 1 19.20 -0.21 -16.52
N ALA A 2 19.88 -0.69 -15.47
CA ALA A 2 19.27 -1.54 -14.45
C ALA A 2 19.12 -0.68 -13.19
N THR A 3 18.01 0.06 -13.12
CA THR A 3 17.70 0.97 -12.02
C THR A 3 16.28 0.73 -11.53
N TRP A 4 16.00 1.15 -10.31
CA TRP A 4 14.65 1.18 -9.77
C TRP A 4 13.83 2.28 -10.44
N VAL A 5 12.64 1.91 -10.93
CA VAL A 5 11.58 2.87 -11.24
C VAL A 5 10.77 3.06 -9.97
N ARG A 6 10.71 4.30 -9.47
CA ARG A 6 9.85 4.63 -8.33
C ARG A 6 8.49 5.08 -8.85
N GLY A 7 7.45 4.62 -8.16
CA GLY A 7 6.09 5.06 -8.38
C GLY A 7 5.35 5.14 -7.05
N SER A 8 4.18 5.76 -7.08
CA SER A 8 3.32 5.88 -5.92
C SER A 8 1.86 5.80 -6.31
N PHE A 9 1.05 5.44 -5.31
CA PHE A 9 -0.38 5.68 -5.29
C PHE A 9 -0.63 6.77 -4.26
N LYS A 10 -1.45 7.76 -4.61
CA LYS A 10 -1.98 8.75 -3.67
C LYS A 10 -3.42 8.38 -3.30
N ASN A 11 -3.92 8.93 -2.20
CA ASN A 11 -5.30 8.74 -1.75
C ASN A 11 -5.63 7.27 -1.49
N VAL A 12 -4.78 6.58 -0.73
CA VAL A 12 -5.12 5.25 -0.21
C VAL A 12 -6.25 5.42 0.81
N GLU A 13 -7.32 4.66 0.65
CA GLU A 13 -8.45 4.64 1.57
C GLU A 13 -8.36 3.39 2.44
N GLY A 14 -8.76 3.48 3.70
CA GLY A 14 -8.66 2.34 4.61
C GLY A 14 -9.06 2.68 6.04
N ALA A 15 -9.06 1.64 6.87
CA ALA A 15 -9.32 1.73 8.30
C ALA A 15 -8.20 1.01 9.07
N ILE A 16 -7.91 1.52 10.26
CA ILE A 16 -6.92 0.96 11.17
C ILE A 16 -7.58 0.88 12.54
N ASP A 17 -7.87 -0.33 12.98
CA ASP A 17 -8.24 -0.61 14.36
C ASP A 17 -6.96 -0.78 15.17
N PHE A 18 -6.67 0.19 16.03
CA PHE A 18 -5.40 0.24 16.76
C PHE A 18 -5.59 0.53 18.24
N ASP A 19 -5.60 -0.55 19.04
CA ASP A 19 -5.36 -0.50 20.46
C ASP A 19 -4.12 -1.36 20.82
N PRO A 20 -2.96 -0.73 21.14
CA PRO A 20 -1.75 -1.47 21.48
C PRO A 20 -1.86 -2.26 22.79
N HIS A 21 -2.92 -2.05 23.59
CA HIS A 21 -3.23 -2.82 24.79
C HIS A 21 -4.10 -4.06 24.50
N ARG A 22 -4.71 -4.13 23.31
CA ARG A 22 -5.57 -5.24 22.85
C ARG A 22 -5.08 -5.74 21.49
N PRO A 23 -3.89 -6.37 21.43
CA PRO A 23 -3.25 -6.76 20.18
C PRO A 23 -4.12 -7.68 19.31
N GLU A 24 -5.06 -8.41 19.91
CA GLU A 24 -6.03 -9.28 19.26
C GLU A 24 -7.12 -8.53 18.47
N GLU A 25 -7.35 -7.25 18.78
CA GLU A 25 -8.33 -6.39 18.10
C GLU A 25 -7.67 -5.54 17.00
N LEU A 26 -6.36 -5.67 16.81
CA LEU A 26 -5.63 -4.93 15.77
C LEU A 26 -6.01 -5.43 14.38
N ALA A 27 -6.51 -4.53 13.54
CA ALA A 27 -6.87 -4.82 12.17
C ALA A 27 -6.52 -3.65 11.24
N VAL A 28 -6.20 -3.98 9.99
CA VAL A 28 -5.90 -3.02 8.93
C VAL A 28 -6.58 -3.47 7.65
N GLU A 29 -7.33 -2.56 7.04
CA GLU A 29 -7.86 -2.71 5.70
C GLU A 29 -7.46 -1.52 4.84
N ALA A 30 -7.11 -1.77 3.58
CA ALA A 30 -6.78 -0.72 2.63
C ALA A 30 -7.32 -1.06 1.23
N THR A 31 -7.80 -0.03 0.54
CA THR A 31 -8.18 -0.06 -0.88
C THR A 31 -7.44 1.05 -1.61
N ILE A 32 -6.83 0.69 -2.73
CA ILE A 32 -6.08 1.59 -3.60
C ILE A 32 -6.75 1.58 -4.98
N ASP A 33 -7.03 2.76 -5.54
CA ASP A 33 -7.39 2.86 -6.95
C ASP A 33 -6.16 2.55 -7.82
N ALA A 34 -6.19 1.42 -8.52
CA ALA A 34 -5.10 0.96 -9.37
C ALA A 34 -4.82 1.95 -10.53
N ARG A 35 -5.80 2.78 -10.91
CA ARG A 35 -5.66 3.81 -11.95
C ARG A 35 -4.83 4.98 -11.48
N ALA A 36 -4.74 5.21 -10.17
CA ALA A 36 -3.95 6.28 -9.58
C ALA A 36 -2.44 6.02 -9.59
N CYS A 37 -1.96 4.93 -10.24
CA CYS A 37 -0.54 4.67 -10.37
C CYS A 37 0.18 5.83 -11.07
N TRP A 38 1.26 6.30 -10.46
CA TRP A 38 2.06 7.39 -10.99
C TRP A 38 3.54 7.07 -10.84
N THR A 39 4.30 7.18 -11.93
CA THR A 39 5.75 6.96 -11.95
C THR A 39 6.52 8.16 -12.50
N GLY A 40 5.84 9.28 -12.76
CA GLY A 40 6.40 10.47 -13.41
C GLY A 40 6.64 10.32 -14.91
N GLY A 41 6.15 9.25 -15.54
CA GLY A 41 6.28 8.99 -16.97
C GLY A 41 4.92 8.62 -17.58
N PRO A 42 4.21 9.57 -18.23
CA PRO A 42 2.82 9.36 -18.66
C PRO A 42 2.61 8.10 -19.51
N THR A 43 3.47 7.86 -20.51
CA THR A 43 3.39 6.65 -21.35
C THR A 43 3.55 5.34 -20.56
N ARG A 44 4.41 5.35 -19.53
CA ARG A 44 4.59 4.18 -18.65
C ARG A 44 3.40 4.02 -17.71
N ASP A 45 2.85 5.11 -17.21
CA ASP A 45 1.66 5.08 -16.36
C ASP A 45 0.45 4.54 -17.15
N ASP A 46 0.31 4.93 -18.43
CA ASP A 46 -0.72 4.37 -19.32
C ASP A 46 -0.51 2.88 -19.57
N HIS A 47 0.73 2.45 -19.79
CA HIS A 47 1.04 1.03 -19.97
C HIS A 47 0.81 0.20 -18.69
N LEU A 48 1.16 0.75 -17.52
CA LEU A 48 0.88 0.14 -16.21
C LEU A 48 -0.62 -0.13 -16.02
N ARG A 49 -1.49 0.77 -16.47
CA ARG A 49 -2.96 0.61 -16.37
C ARG A 49 -3.55 -0.38 -17.37
N SER A 50 -2.83 -0.68 -18.45
CA SER A 50 -3.31 -1.52 -19.55
C SER A 50 -3.46 -3.00 -19.16
N ALA A 51 -4.08 -3.79 -20.04
CA ALA A 51 -4.29 -5.23 -19.87
C ALA A 51 -2.99 -6.05 -19.75
N ASP A 52 -1.87 -5.53 -20.24
CA ASP A 52 -0.55 -6.16 -20.10
C ASP A 52 -0.08 -6.20 -18.63
N LEU A 53 -0.49 -5.22 -17.81
CA LEU A 53 0.00 -5.06 -16.45
C LEU A 53 -1.14 -5.12 -15.44
N LEU A 54 -1.54 -3.98 -14.84
CA LEU A 54 -2.55 -3.96 -13.77
C LEU A 54 -3.97 -4.19 -14.29
N HIS A 55 -4.22 -3.97 -15.58
CA HIS A 55 -5.52 -4.16 -16.22
C HIS A 55 -6.65 -3.42 -15.47
N CYS A 56 -6.44 -2.12 -15.21
CA CYS A 56 -7.28 -1.31 -14.31
C CYS A 56 -8.72 -1.10 -14.80
N GLU A 57 -9.02 -1.42 -16.06
CA GLU A 57 -10.38 -1.45 -16.59
C GLU A 57 -11.19 -2.60 -15.96
N ALA A 58 -10.61 -3.80 -15.93
CA ALA A 58 -11.23 -4.98 -15.31
C ALA A 58 -11.02 -5.04 -13.79
N TYR A 59 -9.88 -4.54 -13.30
CA TYR A 59 -9.48 -4.62 -11.89
C TYR A 59 -9.13 -3.23 -11.35
N PRO A 60 -10.12 -2.40 -11.03
CA PRO A 60 -9.88 -1.00 -10.67
C PRO A 60 -9.27 -0.82 -9.28
N SER A 61 -9.31 -1.83 -8.42
CA SER A 61 -8.84 -1.74 -7.03
C SER A 61 -7.77 -2.77 -6.72
N ILE A 62 -6.72 -2.33 -6.02
CA ILE A 62 -5.83 -3.19 -5.23
C ILE A 62 -6.33 -3.16 -3.79
N ARG A 63 -6.40 -4.32 -3.12
CA ARG A 63 -6.97 -4.41 -1.77
C ARG A 63 -6.04 -5.16 -0.84
N PHE A 64 -6.03 -4.77 0.43
CA PHE A 64 -5.33 -5.46 1.49
C PHE A 64 -6.26 -5.61 2.69
N ALA A 65 -6.27 -6.79 3.31
CA ALA A 65 -6.94 -7.03 4.57
C ALA A 65 -6.02 -7.85 5.49
N SER A 66 -5.75 -7.35 6.70
CA SER A 66 -4.94 -8.07 7.67
C SER A 66 -5.64 -9.34 8.14
N THR A 67 -4.90 -10.44 8.24
CA THR A 67 -5.36 -11.70 8.83
C THR A 67 -4.80 -11.92 10.22
N LYS A 68 -3.66 -11.29 10.53
CA LYS A 68 -3.04 -11.31 11.86
C LYS A 68 -2.09 -10.13 12.04
N VAL A 69 -2.19 -9.45 13.18
CA VAL A 69 -1.22 -8.45 13.61
C VAL A 69 -0.47 -8.99 14.83
N ALA A 70 0.86 -8.93 14.80
CA ALA A 70 1.71 -9.33 15.90
C ALA A 70 2.61 -8.17 16.31
N LYS A 71 2.53 -7.76 17.58
CA LYS A 71 3.48 -6.81 18.16
C LYS A 71 4.80 -7.52 18.44
N ILE A 72 5.87 -7.08 17.79
CA ILE A 72 7.20 -7.71 17.87
C ILE A 72 8.25 -6.81 18.56
N GLY A 73 7.89 -5.56 18.84
CA GLY A 73 8.72 -4.60 19.57
C GLY A 73 7.88 -3.56 20.29
N ALA A 74 8.54 -2.53 20.83
CA ALA A 74 7.83 -1.44 21.50
C ALA A 74 6.86 -0.71 20.55
N THR A 75 7.32 -0.50 19.31
CA THR A 75 6.58 0.19 18.24
C THR A 75 6.60 -0.57 16.92
N ASP A 76 7.12 -1.80 16.90
CA ASP A 76 7.27 -2.62 15.70
C ASP A 76 6.23 -3.75 15.66
N PHE A 77 5.67 -3.99 14.48
CA PHE A 77 4.60 -4.95 14.23
C PHE A 77 4.86 -5.74 12.95
N ASP A 78 4.53 -7.02 13.00
CA ASP A 78 4.38 -7.88 11.84
C ASP A 78 2.89 -7.97 11.50
N VAL A 79 2.50 -7.47 10.33
CA VAL A 79 1.11 -7.49 9.85
C VAL A 79 1.01 -8.48 8.68
N ALA A 80 0.51 -9.67 8.96
CA ALA A 80 0.14 -10.64 7.94
C ALA A 80 -1.23 -10.28 7.36
N GLY A 81 -1.39 -10.37 6.04
CA GLY A 81 -2.66 -10.08 5.41
C GLY A 81 -2.73 -10.55 3.97
N ASP A 82 -3.94 -10.53 3.44
CA ASP A 82 -4.24 -10.93 2.07
C ASP A 82 -4.18 -9.71 1.16
N LEU A 83 -3.20 -9.71 0.25
CA LEU A 83 -3.06 -8.71 -0.79
C LEU A 83 -3.74 -9.22 -2.06
N THR A 84 -4.64 -8.42 -2.62
CA THR A 84 -5.33 -8.70 -3.88
C THR A 84 -4.88 -7.73 -4.95
N ILE A 85 -4.26 -8.26 -6.01
CA ILE A 85 -3.89 -7.52 -7.22
C ILE A 85 -4.49 -8.28 -8.41
N ARG A 86 -5.22 -7.56 -9.27
CA ARG A 86 -6.06 -8.18 -10.32
C ARG A 86 -7.05 -9.17 -9.72
N SER A 87 -7.07 -10.40 -10.21
CA SER A 87 -7.92 -11.50 -9.75
C SER A 87 -7.22 -12.43 -8.75
N VAL A 88 -6.00 -12.10 -8.33
CA VAL A 88 -5.17 -12.97 -7.50
C VAL A 88 -5.02 -12.38 -6.10
N THR A 89 -5.32 -13.21 -5.10
CA THR A 89 -5.15 -12.90 -3.68
C THR A 89 -4.09 -13.81 -3.09
N LEU A 90 -3.06 -13.22 -2.47
CA LEU A 90 -1.96 -13.96 -1.83
C LEU A 90 -1.62 -13.36 -0.46
N PRO A 91 -1.17 -14.20 0.49
CA PRO A 91 -0.71 -13.71 1.78
C PRO A 91 0.62 -12.96 1.62
N VAL A 92 0.72 -11.81 2.29
CA VAL A 92 1.95 -11.03 2.42
C VAL A 92 2.19 -10.66 3.88
N LEU A 93 3.45 -10.39 4.21
CA LEU A 93 3.86 -9.89 5.51
C LEU A 93 4.38 -8.47 5.37
N LEU A 94 3.75 -7.53 6.07
CA LEU A 94 4.20 -6.15 6.19
C LEU A 94 4.98 -5.99 7.49
N ALA A 95 6.22 -5.51 7.41
CA ALA A 95 6.95 -5.03 8.57
C ALA A 95 6.56 -3.57 8.82
N VAL A 96 5.84 -3.31 9.91
CA VAL A 96 5.22 -2.01 10.22
C VAL A 96 5.83 -1.40 11.48
N ARG A 97 6.04 -0.10 11.46
CA ARG A 97 6.44 0.69 12.63
C ARG A 97 5.42 1.78 12.92
N TYR A 98 4.97 1.82 14.16
CA TYR A 98 4.19 2.92 14.72
C TYR A 98 5.11 4.10 15.07
N LEU A 99 4.78 5.29 14.57
CA LEU A 99 5.57 6.51 14.75
C LEU A 99 5.10 7.37 15.93
N GLY A 100 3.94 7.06 16.51
CA GLY A 100 3.33 7.85 17.58
C GLY A 100 2.01 8.49 17.16
N THR A 101 1.41 9.20 18.10
CA THR A 101 0.21 10.01 17.90
C THR A 101 0.49 11.48 18.18
N TRP A 102 -0.29 12.35 17.54
CA TRP A 102 -0.23 13.79 17.75
C TRP A 102 -1.59 14.44 17.53
N GLN A 103 -1.80 15.59 18.17
CA GLN A 103 -2.99 16.41 18.02
C GLN A 103 -2.69 17.49 16.98
N THR A 104 -3.50 17.56 15.92
CA THR A 104 -3.40 18.60 14.88
C THR A 104 -4.64 19.48 14.87
N PRO A 105 -4.52 20.80 14.63
CA PRO A 105 -5.69 21.63 14.33
C PRO A 105 -6.48 21.08 13.15
N TRP A 106 -7.80 21.15 13.20
CA TRP A 106 -8.69 20.72 12.12
C TRP A 106 -9.48 21.91 11.62
N TRP A 107 -9.23 22.31 10.38
CA TRP A 107 -9.88 23.47 9.78
C TRP A 107 -10.97 23.03 8.82
N GLU A 108 -12.15 23.62 8.94
CA GLU A 108 -13.29 23.43 8.04
C GLU A 108 -13.92 24.80 7.78
N ASP A 109 -14.09 25.14 6.50
CA ASP A 109 -14.58 26.45 6.04
C ASP A 109 -13.84 27.65 6.63
N GLY A 110 -12.52 27.51 6.84
CA GLY A 110 -11.67 28.56 7.41
C GLY A 110 -11.82 28.74 8.92
N VAL A 111 -12.51 27.82 9.61
CA VAL A 111 -12.67 27.82 11.07
C VAL A 111 -11.94 26.61 11.66
N ASP A 112 -11.10 26.85 12.67
CA ASP A 112 -10.52 25.78 13.48
C ASP A 112 -11.61 25.15 14.36
N LYS A 113 -11.90 23.87 14.11
CA LYS A 113 -12.89 23.06 14.85
C LYS A 113 -12.28 22.36 16.06
N GLY A 114 -11.01 22.63 16.38
CA GLY A 114 -10.28 22.01 17.47
C GLY A 114 -9.38 20.87 17.01
N PRO A 115 -8.68 20.21 17.94
CA PRO A 115 -7.68 19.22 17.61
C PRO A 115 -8.32 17.91 17.16
N LYS A 116 -7.72 17.28 16.13
CA LYS A 116 -7.92 15.88 15.81
C LYS A 116 -6.68 15.07 16.15
N GLU A 117 -6.90 13.91 16.73
CA GLU A 117 -5.84 12.93 16.96
C GLU A 117 -5.47 12.25 15.65
N ARG A 118 -4.17 12.15 15.40
CA ARG A 118 -3.57 11.44 14.27
C ARG A 118 -2.60 10.40 14.76
N ALA A 119 -2.42 9.33 13.98
CA ALA A 119 -1.44 8.29 14.21
C ALA A 119 -0.61 8.05 12.95
N GLY A 120 0.70 7.93 13.11
CA GLY A 120 1.64 7.72 12.01
C GLY A 120 2.18 6.30 11.96
N PHE A 121 2.35 5.77 10.76
CA PHE A 121 2.91 4.44 10.53
C PHE A 121 3.83 4.44 9.30
N THR A 122 4.88 3.63 9.36
CA THR A 122 5.62 3.22 8.15
C THR A 122 5.52 1.71 7.97
N GLY A 123 5.64 1.26 6.74
CA GLY A 123 5.56 -0.17 6.42
C GLY A 123 6.44 -0.54 5.24
N THR A 124 6.94 -1.77 5.23
CA THR A 124 7.67 -2.32 4.07
C THR A 124 7.29 -3.76 3.81
N THR A 125 7.33 -4.15 2.52
CA THR A 125 7.32 -5.54 2.09
C THR A 125 7.92 -5.65 0.69
N SER A 126 8.06 -6.88 0.19
CA SER A 126 8.42 -7.12 -1.20
C SER A 126 7.60 -8.27 -1.76
N ILE A 127 7.14 -8.11 -3.00
CA ILE A 127 6.36 -9.12 -3.72
C ILE A 127 7.01 -9.48 -5.05
N ASP A 128 6.64 -10.63 -5.62
CA ASP A 128 6.90 -10.95 -7.02
C ASP A 128 5.64 -10.67 -7.84
N ARG A 129 5.73 -9.76 -8.82
CA ARG A 129 4.56 -9.40 -9.65
C ARG A 129 4.04 -10.56 -10.49
N TYR A 130 4.88 -11.58 -10.76
CA TYR A 130 4.46 -12.75 -11.53
C TYR A 130 3.47 -13.61 -10.74
N ASP A 131 3.60 -13.66 -9.42
CA ASP A 131 2.69 -14.43 -8.56
C ASP A 131 1.26 -13.87 -8.63
N PHE A 132 1.11 -12.58 -8.92
CA PHE A 132 -0.17 -11.88 -9.10
C PHE A 132 -0.67 -11.87 -10.56
N GLY A 133 -0.01 -12.62 -11.46
CA GLY A 133 -0.37 -12.65 -12.89
C GLY A 133 -0.07 -11.35 -13.64
N VAL A 134 0.77 -10.48 -13.08
CA VAL A 134 1.31 -9.28 -13.76
C VAL A 134 2.62 -9.67 -14.40
N ASP A 135 2.58 -10.44 -15.49
CA ASP A 135 3.72 -11.18 -16.03
C ASP A 135 4.34 -10.62 -17.32
N TRP A 136 3.72 -9.60 -17.92
CA TRP A 136 4.21 -8.97 -19.15
C TRP A 136 5.69 -8.60 -19.07
N ASN A 137 6.40 -8.86 -20.15
CA ASN A 137 7.77 -8.44 -20.37
C ASN A 137 8.09 -8.37 -21.86
N ALA A 138 8.93 -7.42 -22.24
CA ALA A 138 9.61 -7.45 -23.53
C ALA A 138 10.95 -8.20 -23.40
N ALA A 139 11.26 -9.04 -24.39
CA ALA A 139 12.52 -9.76 -24.46
C ALA A 139 13.63 -8.83 -24.99
N LEU A 140 14.81 -8.91 -24.37
CA LEU A 140 16.03 -8.26 -24.87
C LEU A 140 16.87 -9.27 -25.67
N PRO A 141 17.69 -8.82 -26.63
CA PRO A 141 18.53 -9.70 -27.48
C PRO A 141 19.47 -10.65 -26.71
N ASN A 142 19.76 -10.34 -25.44
CA ASN A 142 20.63 -11.13 -24.55
C ASN A 142 19.84 -12.05 -23.59
N GLY A 143 18.55 -12.31 -23.85
CA GLY A 143 17.71 -13.17 -23.03
C GLY A 143 17.28 -12.56 -21.68
N ARG A 144 17.57 -11.26 -21.46
CA ARG A 144 17.12 -10.53 -20.27
C ARG A 144 15.72 -9.96 -20.49
N ILE A 145 15.05 -9.65 -19.38
CA ILE A 145 13.73 -9.00 -19.36
C ILE A 145 13.87 -7.48 -19.18
N VAL A 146 12.88 -6.73 -19.66
CA VAL A 146 12.83 -5.26 -19.50
C VAL A 146 12.42 -4.84 -18.08
N VAL A 147 11.47 -5.54 -17.45
CA VAL A 147 10.94 -5.18 -16.13
C VAL A 147 11.19 -6.31 -15.14
N GLY A 148 11.88 -6.00 -14.04
CA GLY A 148 12.16 -6.94 -12.96
C GLY A 148 10.90 -7.54 -12.33
N ARG A 149 11.07 -8.68 -11.67
CA ARG A 149 9.98 -9.43 -11.01
C ARG A 149 9.64 -8.87 -9.63
N ARG A 150 10.67 -8.54 -8.86
CA ARG A 150 10.56 -8.03 -7.50
C ARG A 150 10.04 -6.59 -7.50
N ILE A 151 9.01 -6.36 -6.70
CA ILE A 151 8.48 -5.04 -6.36
C ILE A 151 8.70 -4.81 -4.87
N ASP A 152 9.44 -3.77 -4.54
CA ASP A 152 9.57 -3.30 -3.15
C ASP A 152 8.43 -2.30 -2.88
N ILE A 153 7.70 -2.52 -1.78
CA ILE A 153 6.59 -1.70 -1.35
C ILE A 153 7.02 -0.98 -0.08
N VAL A 154 6.81 0.34 -0.07
CA VAL A 154 7.03 1.21 1.08
C VAL A 154 5.76 1.98 1.35
N LEU A 155 5.36 2.03 2.61
CA LEU A 155 4.17 2.72 3.10
C LEU A 155 4.59 3.84 4.04
N ASP A 156 4.02 5.02 3.83
CA ASP A 156 4.04 6.15 4.75
C ASP A 156 2.58 6.57 4.96
N VAL A 157 2.05 6.33 6.15
CA VAL A 157 0.62 6.41 6.44
C VAL A 157 0.38 7.33 7.63
N GLU A 158 -0.59 8.21 7.48
CA GLU A 158 -1.17 8.98 8.58
C GLU A 158 -2.67 8.67 8.64
N GLY A 159 -3.13 8.14 9.77
CA GLY A 159 -4.55 7.94 10.05
C GLY A 159 -5.08 9.07 10.93
N ILE A 160 -6.31 9.52 10.66
CA ILE A 160 -7.05 10.44 11.54
C ILE A 160 -7.99 9.57 12.37
N ARG A 161 -8.01 9.77 13.69
CA ARG A 161 -8.95 9.07 14.56
C ARG A 161 -10.40 9.40 14.15
N CYS A 162 -11.16 8.37 13.82
CA CYS A 162 -12.60 8.47 13.68
C CYS A 162 -13.21 8.62 15.09
N ASN A 163 -14.14 9.56 15.24
CA ASN A 163 -14.88 9.70 16.50
C ASN A 163 -15.96 8.61 16.54
N ASP A 164 -15.94 7.80 17.59
CA ASP A 164 -17.14 7.19 18.15
C ASP A 164 -17.72 8.11 19.24
#